data_AF-A0A1H4XXE8-F1
#
_entry.id   AF-A0A1H4XXE8-F1
#
_cell.length_a   1.000
_cell.length_b   1.000
_cell.length_c   1.000
_cell.angle_alpha   90.00
_cell.angle_beta   90.00
_cell.angle_gamma   90.00
#
_symmetry.space_group_name_H-M   'P 1'
#
loop_
_entity.id
_entity.type
_entity.pdbx_description
1 polymer ?
#
loop_
_entity_poly.entity_id
_entity_poly.type
_entity_poly.pdbx_seq_one_letter_code
_entity_poly.pdbx_strand_id
1 'polypeptide(L)'
;MQATLTDVDPFDLPEWLGTHDVVWASDEGLRTGHLVRGRLTAQAGEEVACDLLAVDEAYPEPVVDSAIRLRVHQAWRHGQVVVGEVDGRLALAVPGTRFGPDLVLDALGRLARAVGAHEEQYAALLRLSR
;
A
#
# COMPACT_ATOMS: atom_id res chain seq x y z
N MET A 1 14.61 -2.66 -11.15
CA MET A 1 15.19 -1.35 -10.80
C MET A 1 14.91 -1.18 -9.33
N GLN A 2 15.91 -0.82 -8.52
CA GLN A 2 15.68 -0.60 -7.10
C GLN A 2 14.80 0.65 -6.91
N ALA A 3 13.58 0.46 -6.44
CA ALA A 3 12.65 1.54 -6.16
C ALA A 3 13.19 2.39 -5.01
N THR A 4 13.16 3.71 -5.20
CA THR A 4 13.40 4.67 -4.11
C THR A 4 12.06 4.92 -3.42
N LEU A 5 11.96 4.57 -2.13
CA LEU A 5 10.77 4.81 -1.33
C LEU A 5 11.00 6.05 -0.46
N THR A 6 10.36 7.16 -0.83
CA THR A 6 10.40 8.39 -0.04
C THR A 6 9.31 8.32 1.01
N ASP A 7 9.63 8.56 2.28
CA ASP A 7 8.65 8.44 3.37
C ASP A 7 7.59 9.53 3.27
N VAL A 8 6.34 9.14 3.49
CA VAL A 8 5.18 10.04 3.55
C VAL A 8 4.58 9.93 4.94
N ASP A 9 4.38 11.07 5.59
CA ASP A 9 3.64 11.12 6.85
C ASP A 9 2.15 10.87 6.55
N PRO A 10 1.52 9.84 7.17
CA PRO A 10 0.08 9.61 7.02
C PRO A 10 -0.79 10.81 7.39
N PHE A 11 -0.33 11.71 8.26
CA PHE A 11 -1.06 12.93 8.61
C PHE A 11 -1.04 14.02 7.53
N ASP A 12 -0.12 13.92 6.56
CA ASP A 12 -0.06 14.80 5.38
C ASP A 12 -0.95 14.30 4.23
N LEU A 13 -1.55 13.11 4.38
CA LEU A 13 -2.48 12.55 3.40
C LEU A 13 -3.83 13.30 3.41
N PRO A 14 -4.62 13.19 2.32
CA PRO A 14 -5.94 13.81 2.27
C PRO A 14 -6.84 13.41 3.45
N GLU A 15 -7.47 14.40 4.09
CA GLU A 15 -8.31 14.24 5.29
C GLU A 15 -9.44 13.21 5.10
N TRP A 16 -9.97 13.08 3.89
CA TRP A 16 -11.05 12.14 3.59
C TRP A 16 -10.66 10.68 3.85
N LEU A 17 -9.37 10.33 3.81
CA LEU A 17 -8.88 8.99 4.15
C LEU A 17 -9.10 8.65 5.63
N GLY A 18 -9.13 9.65 6.51
CA GLY A 18 -9.37 9.47 7.94
C GLY A 18 -10.85 9.48 8.33
N THR A 19 -11.75 9.88 7.43
CA THR A 19 -13.12 10.29 7.79
C THR A 19 -14.22 9.63 6.98
N HIS A 20 -13.92 9.14 5.77
CA HIS A 20 -14.90 8.56 4.85
C HIS A 20 -14.73 7.04 4.72
N ASP A 21 -15.73 6.39 4.12
CA ASP A 21 -15.59 5.01 3.65
C ASP A 21 -14.71 5.00 2.39
N VAL A 22 -13.58 4.30 2.48
CA VAL A 22 -12.53 4.26 1.46
C VAL A 22 -12.51 2.90 0.77
N VAL A 23 -12.52 2.91 -0.55
CA VAL A 23 -12.28 1.73 -1.37
C VAL A 23 -10.91 1.85 -2.03
N TRP A 24 -10.05 0.89 -1.78
CA TRP A 24 -8.88 0.66 -2.63
C TRP A 24 -9.27 -0.25 -3.79
N ALA A 25 -9.04 0.20 -5.03
CA ALA A 25 -9.28 -0.60 -6.22
C ALA A 25 -7.96 -0.95 -6.92
N SER A 26 -7.79 -2.22 -7.28
CA SER A 26 -6.66 -2.64 -8.11
C SER A 26 -6.93 -2.30 -9.58
N ASP A 27 -5.97 -1.63 -10.21
CA ASP A 27 -6.02 -1.31 -11.64
C ASP A 27 -5.75 -2.56 -12.49
N GLU A 28 -4.95 -3.48 -11.94
CA GLU A 28 -4.55 -4.73 -12.56
C GLU A 28 -4.86 -5.94 -11.66
N GLY A 29 -4.66 -7.15 -12.19
CA GLY A 29 -4.79 -8.39 -11.43
C GLY A 29 -3.76 -8.51 -10.30
N LEU A 30 -4.14 -9.07 -9.15
CA LEU A 30 -3.22 -9.29 -8.01
C LEU A 30 -2.01 -10.19 -8.29
N ARG A 31 -2.05 -10.96 -9.39
CA ARG A 31 -0.99 -11.91 -9.79
C ARG A 31 0.02 -11.27 -10.74
N THR A 32 0.24 -9.97 -10.66
CA THR A 32 1.18 -9.22 -11.50
C THR A 32 2.62 -9.17 -10.97
N GLY A 33 2.84 -9.51 -9.69
CA GLY A 33 4.18 -9.61 -9.08
C GLY A 33 4.26 -8.89 -7.73
N HIS A 34 5.40 -8.25 -7.48
CA HIS A 34 5.66 -7.44 -6.28
C HIS A 34 4.98 -6.07 -6.26
N LEU A 35 4.50 -5.56 -7.40
CA LEU A 35 3.83 -4.27 -7.48
C LEU A 35 2.41 -4.45 -8.01
N VAL A 36 1.42 -3.96 -7.26
CA VAL A 36 0.03 -3.89 -7.71
C VAL A 36 -0.38 -2.44 -7.77
N ARG A 37 -0.65 -1.95 -8.98
CA ARG A 37 -1.16 -0.60 -9.19
C ARG A 37 -2.59 -0.50 -8.69
N GLY A 38 -2.91 0.61 -8.04
CA GLY A 38 -4.26 0.86 -7.55
C GLY A 38 -4.50 2.32 -7.18
N ARG A 39 -5.69 2.54 -6.63
CA ARG A 39 -6.17 3.86 -6.22
C ARG A 39 -7.11 3.75 -5.04
N LEU A 40 -7.03 4.71 -4.12
CA LEU A 40 -8.01 4.92 -3.06
C LEU A 40 -9.07 5.88 -3.57
N THR A 41 -10.33 5.58 -3.30
CA THR A 41 -11.49 6.43 -3.65
C THR A 41 -12.49 6.44 -2.52
N ALA A 42 -13.18 7.56 -2.32
CA ALA A 42 -14.29 7.66 -1.37
C ALA A 42 -15.54 8.23 -2.07
N GLN A 43 -15.67 9.56 -2.16
CA GLN A 43 -16.76 10.22 -2.87
C GLN A 43 -16.36 10.68 -4.28
N ALA A 44 -17.32 11.26 -5.02
CA ALA A 44 -17.08 11.74 -6.38
C ALA A 44 -16.02 12.86 -6.39
N GLY A 45 -14.89 12.59 -7.03
CA GLY A 45 -13.76 13.52 -7.12
C GLY A 45 -12.69 13.33 -6.04
N GLU A 46 -12.90 12.43 -5.07
CA GLU A 46 -11.92 12.07 -4.05
C GLU A 46 -11.16 10.83 -4.46
N GLU A 47 -9.91 11.03 -4.87
CA GLU A 47 -9.09 9.97 -5.38
C GLU A 47 -7.61 10.22 -5.13
N VAL A 48 -6.88 9.17 -4.76
CA VAL A 48 -5.42 9.19 -4.74
C VAL A 48 -4.88 7.90 -5.34
N ALA A 49 -3.89 8.03 -6.23
CA ALA A 49 -3.12 6.89 -6.71
C ALA A 49 -2.37 6.27 -5.51
N CYS A 50 -2.61 4.99 -5.25
CA CYS A 50 -2.01 4.27 -4.13
C CYS A 50 -1.73 2.83 -4.52
N ASP A 51 -0.46 2.51 -4.67
CA ASP A 51 0.01 1.20 -5.10
C ASP A 51 0.37 0.33 -3.89
N LEU A 52 0.41 -0.99 -4.08
CA LEU A 52 0.91 -1.92 -3.09
C LEU A 52 2.27 -2.47 -3.54
N LEU A 53 3.28 -2.38 -2.67
CA LEU A 53 4.66 -2.77 -2.97
C LEU A 53 5.15 -3.86 -2.01
N ALA A 54 5.37 -5.07 -2.52
CA ALA A 54 5.94 -6.19 -1.79
C ALA A 54 7.49 -6.12 -1.87
N VAL A 55 8.17 -5.99 -0.73
CA VAL A 55 9.60 -5.59 -0.71
C VAL A 55 10.61 -6.74 -0.76
N ASP A 56 10.18 -8.00 -0.72
CA ASP A 56 11.08 -9.15 -0.60
C ASP A 56 11.48 -9.75 -1.96
N GLU A 57 10.92 -9.28 -3.08
CA GLU A 57 11.38 -9.74 -4.40
C GLU A 57 12.79 -9.17 -4.69
N ALA A 58 13.70 -10.06 -5.07
CA ALA A 58 15.12 -9.73 -5.22
C ALA A 58 15.78 -10.28 -6.49
N TYR A 59 14.98 -10.82 -7.41
CA TYR A 59 15.43 -11.31 -8.71
C TYR A 59 14.72 -10.54 -9.82
N PRO A 60 15.42 -10.13 -10.90
CA PRO A 60 16.86 -10.21 -11.10
C PRO A 60 17.67 -9.23 -10.23
N GLU A 61 16.99 -8.27 -9.61
CA GLU A 61 17.56 -7.28 -8.69
C GLU A 61 16.58 -6.99 -7.53
N PRO A 62 17.07 -6.53 -6.36
CA PRO A 62 16.22 -6.10 -5.25
C PRO A 62 15.21 -5.01 -5.63
N VAL A 63 13.96 -5.18 -5.23
CA VAL A 63 12.91 -4.16 -5.37
C VAL A 63 13.24 -2.92 -4.55
N VAL A 64 13.80 -3.07 -3.35
CA VAL A 64 14.27 -1.97 -2.49
C VAL A 64 15.60 -2.34 -1.85
N ASP A 65 16.31 -1.35 -1.27
CA ASP A 65 17.52 -1.66 -0.49
C ASP A 65 17.19 -2.38 0.84
N SER A 66 18.25 -2.90 1.45
CA SER A 66 18.19 -3.58 2.75
C SER A 66 17.67 -2.70 3.88
N ALA A 67 17.86 -1.37 3.84
CA ALA A 67 17.42 -0.47 4.90
C ALA A 67 15.90 -0.26 4.85
N ILE A 68 15.35 -0.02 3.67
CA ILE A 68 13.91 0.04 3.42
C ILE A 68 13.27 -1.31 3.76
N ARG A 69 13.85 -2.42 3.29
CA ARG A 69 13.34 -3.76 3.61
C ARG A 69 13.28 -4.01 5.11
N LEU A 70 14.36 -3.72 5.85
CA LEU A 70 14.39 -3.87 7.31
C LEU A 70 13.29 -3.04 7.98
N ARG A 71 13.15 -1.77 7.58
CA ARG A 71 12.14 -0.85 8.11
C ARG A 71 10.71 -1.33 7.87
N VAL A 72 10.41 -1.82 6.67
CA VAL A 72 9.11 -2.40 6.34
C VAL A 72 8.78 -3.59 7.23
N HIS A 73 9.74 -4.50 7.43
CA HIS A 73 9.56 -5.64 8.35
C HIS A 73 9.36 -5.21 9.80
N GLN A 74 10.08 -4.17 10.26
CA GLN A 74 9.92 -3.63 11.62
C GLN A 74 8.54 -2.99 11.81
N ALA A 75 8.13 -2.08 10.92
CA ALA A 75 6.81 -1.47 10.97
C ALA A 75 5.71 -2.55 10.94
N TRP A 76 5.86 -3.54 10.06
CA TRP A 76 4.89 -4.62 9.94
C TRP A 76 4.76 -5.46 11.21
N ARG A 77 5.89 -5.77 11.88
CA ARG A 77 5.87 -6.46 13.17
C ARG A 77 5.14 -5.67 14.27
N HIS A 78 5.12 -4.35 14.17
CA HIS A 78 4.48 -3.45 15.13
C HIS A 78 3.03 -3.06 14.74
N GLY A 79 2.41 -3.75 13.78
CA GLY A 79 1.04 -3.45 13.38
C GLY A 79 0.90 -2.17 12.56
N GLN A 80 1.99 -1.69 11.98
CA GLN A 80 2.05 -0.49 11.13
C GLN A 80 2.31 -0.89 9.67
N VAL A 81 2.10 0.04 8.75
CA VAL A 81 2.49 -0.06 7.35
C VAL A 81 3.38 1.11 7.00
N VAL A 82 4.39 0.88 6.18
CA VAL A 82 5.20 1.97 5.64
C VAL A 82 4.42 2.61 4.50
N VAL A 83 4.11 3.89 4.65
CA VAL A 83 3.54 4.73 3.60
C VAL A 83 4.69 5.52 2.99
N GLY A 84 4.80 5.48 1.68
CA GLY A 84 5.80 6.27 0.97
C GLY A 84 5.38 6.59 -0.45
N GLU A 85 6.26 7.26 -1.17
CA GLU A 85 6.10 7.58 -2.58
C GLU A 85 7.12 6.80 -3.41
N VAL A 86 6.64 6.20 -4.51
CA VAL A 86 7.44 5.55 -5.54
C VAL A 86 6.98 6.08 -6.90
N ASP A 87 7.90 6.63 -7.68
CA ASP A 87 7.61 7.19 -9.01
C ASP A 87 6.43 8.20 -9.03
N GLY A 88 6.33 9.05 -8.00
CA GLY A 88 5.28 10.07 -7.90
C GLY A 88 3.90 9.53 -7.48
N ARG A 89 3.82 8.28 -7.01
CA ARG A 89 2.58 7.65 -6.55
C ARG A 89 2.73 7.17 -5.13
N LEU A 90 1.67 7.34 -4.34
CA LEU A 90 1.62 6.77 -2.99
C LEU A 90 1.77 5.25 -3.09
N ALA A 91 2.47 4.65 -2.14
CA ALA A 91 2.69 3.23 -2.06
C ALA A 91 2.64 2.75 -0.61
N LEU A 92 1.95 1.64 -0.38
CA LEU A 92 2.01 0.88 0.86
C LEU A 92 3.05 -0.22 0.70
N ALA A 93 4.19 -0.07 1.39
CA ALA A 93 5.25 -1.06 1.37
C ALA A 93 5.00 -2.15 2.43
N VAL A 94 4.94 -3.39 1.98
CA VAL A 94 4.61 -4.56 2.81
C VAL A 94 5.64 -5.68 2.66
N PRO A 95 5.84 -6.52 3.69
CA PRO A 95 6.61 -7.74 3.55
C PRO A 95 5.99 -8.71 2.54
N GLY A 96 6.83 -9.47 1.84
CA GLY A 96 6.43 -10.48 0.88
C GLY A 96 6.92 -10.20 -0.54
N THR A 97 6.60 -11.12 -1.44
CA THR A 97 6.97 -11.08 -2.87
C THR A 97 5.77 -10.96 -3.81
N ARG A 98 4.54 -11.10 -3.28
CA ARG A 98 3.29 -11.07 -4.02
C ARG A 98 2.12 -10.76 -3.10
N PHE A 99 0.99 -10.40 -3.70
CA PHE A 99 -0.24 -10.12 -2.96
C PHE A 99 -1.27 -11.25 -3.04
N GLY A 100 -1.97 -11.43 -1.91
CA GLY A 100 -3.24 -12.14 -1.82
C GLY A 100 -4.26 -11.26 -1.10
N PRO A 101 -5.56 -11.60 -1.12
CA PRO A 101 -6.61 -10.77 -0.53
C PRO A 101 -6.34 -10.39 0.93
N ASP A 102 -5.87 -11.34 1.74
CA ASP A 102 -5.61 -11.11 3.17
C ASP A 102 -4.52 -10.07 3.41
N LEU A 103 -3.42 -10.11 2.62
CA LEU A 103 -2.33 -9.14 2.75
C LEU A 103 -2.76 -7.74 2.31
N VAL A 104 -3.63 -7.66 1.30
CA VAL A 104 -4.22 -6.38 0.89
C VAL A 104 -5.06 -5.79 2.01
N LEU A 105 -5.96 -6.59 2.61
CA LEU A 105 -6.82 -6.12 3.69
C LEU A 105 -6.01 -5.74 4.94
N ASP A 106 -4.97 -6.49 5.32
CA ASP A 106 -4.09 -6.13 6.45
C ASP A 106 -3.34 -4.81 6.16
N ALA A 107 -2.85 -4.62 4.93
CA ALA A 107 -2.20 -3.36 4.54
C ALA A 107 -3.14 -2.16 4.64
N LEU A 108 -4.38 -2.30 4.17
CA LEU A 108 -5.40 -1.24 4.23
C LEU A 108 -5.85 -0.97 5.66
N GLY A 109 -6.06 -2.00 6.48
CA GLY A 109 -6.41 -1.82 7.89
C GLY A 109 -5.31 -1.07 8.66
N ARG A 110 -4.04 -1.30 8.31
CA ARG A 110 -2.91 -0.56 8.88
C ARG A 110 -2.83 0.88 8.39
N LEU A 111 -3.13 1.13 7.11
CA LEU A 111 -3.26 2.49 6.59
C LEU A 111 -4.39 3.23 7.32
N ALA A 112 -5.56 2.62 7.48
CA ALA A 112 -6.70 3.19 8.19
C ALA A 112 -6.29 3.68 9.58
N ARG A 113 -5.62 2.82 10.36
CA ARG A 113 -5.10 3.19 11.69
C ARG A 113 -4.07 4.32 11.64
N ALA A 114 -3.22 4.34 10.61
CA ALA A 114 -2.19 5.36 10.44
C ALA A 114 -2.79 6.76 10.18
N VAL A 115 -3.92 6.82 9.46
CA VAL A 115 -4.65 8.08 9.20
C VAL A 115 -5.76 8.37 10.22
N GLY A 116 -5.85 7.59 11.29
CA GLY A 116 -6.84 7.77 12.35
C GLY A 116 -8.26 7.27 12.06
N ALA A 117 -8.45 6.52 10.97
CA ALA A 117 -9.71 5.87 10.62
C ALA A 117 -9.89 4.50 11.30
N HIS A 118 -11.13 4.00 11.30
CA HIS A 118 -11.44 2.63 11.65
C HIS A 118 -11.27 1.70 10.44
N GLU A 119 -10.73 0.49 10.67
CA GLU A 119 -10.51 -0.49 9.59
C GLU A 119 -11.80 -0.93 8.89
N GLU A 120 -12.94 -0.85 9.58
CA GLU A 120 -14.28 -1.15 9.04
C GLU A 120 -14.70 -0.18 7.91
N GLN A 121 -14.06 1.00 7.83
CA GLN A 121 -14.32 2.00 6.79
C GLN A 121 -13.52 1.71 5.51
N TYR A 122 -12.66 0.70 5.49
CA TYR A 122 -11.80 0.38 4.36
C TYR A 122 -12.25 -0.91 3.67
N ALA A 123 -12.37 -0.85 2.35
CA ALA A 123 -12.68 -1.99 1.50
C ALA A 123 -11.70 -2.12 0.35
N ALA A 124 -11.61 -3.33 -0.23
CA ALA A 124 -10.78 -3.62 -1.39
C ALA A 124 -11.61 -4.15 -2.57
N LEU A 125 -11.47 -3.54 -3.74
CA LEU A 125 -11.96 -4.07 -5.01
C LEU A 125 -10.79 -4.73 -5.75
N LEU A 126 -10.83 -6.07 -5.83
CA LEU A 126 -9.71 -6.88 -6.32
C LEU A 126 -10.01 -7.49 -7.69
N ARG A 127 -9.06 -7.34 -8.62
CA ARG A 127 -9.01 -8.17 -9.83
C ARG A 127 -8.12 -9.39 -9.56
N LEU A 128 -8.65 -10.60 -9.74
CA LEU A 128 -7.95 -11.84 -9.37
C LEU A 128 -7.03 -12.38 -10.48
N SER A 129 -7.35 -12.07 -11.73
CA SER A 129 -6.61 -12.47 -12.94
C SER A 129 -6.11 -11.23 -13.67
N ARG A 130 -5.12 -11.43 -14.55
CA ARG A 130 -4.51 -10.37 -15.36
C ARG A 130 -5.56 -9.66 -16.21
#